data_AF-A0A447T7N2-F1
#
_entry.id   AF-A0A447T7N2-F1
#
_cell.length_a   1.000
_cell.length_b   1.000
_cell.length_c   1.000
_cell.angle_alpha   90.00
_cell.angle_beta   90.00
_cell.angle_gamma   90.00
#
_symmetry.space_group_name_H-M   'P 1'
#
loop_
_entity.id
_entity.type
_entity.pdbx_description
1 polymer ?
#
loop_
_entity_poly.entity_id
_entity_poly.type
_entity_poly.pdbx_seq_one_letter_code
_entity_poly.pdbx_strand_id
1 'polypeptide(L)'
;MPPSHSRIRRIPHRLWLGASLALVALLLALCSLSYLVYRDWRDEQQDNLIQEVLWLEQSLRMHLEAHQEWGDTLARDIAAGKVDSRRFAQLAAFYLRENPELVTLERIGADRRVEWDPHGLRRDERQLGPSEYDAQWRAGRLSRPSYGAPYQGQDGKYRFDLAIPIVHDGQLLAV
;
A
#
# COMPACT_ATOMS: atom_id res chain seq x y z
N MET A 1 55.58 1.74 -80.73
CA MET A 1 54.34 2.32 -80.15
C MET A 1 54.47 2.27 -78.62
N PRO A 2 54.02 3.30 -77.90
CA PRO A 2 54.53 3.69 -76.58
C PRO A 2 53.92 2.89 -75.40
N PRO A 3 54.59 2.86 -74.23
CA PRO A 3 54.10 2.21 -73.02
C PRO A 3 53.03 3.06 -72.30
N SER A 4 51.93 2.42 -71.89
CA SER A 4 50.88 3.05 -71.09
C SER A 4 51.31 3.16 -69.62
N HIS A 5 51.73 4.34 -69.18
CA HIS A 5 51.97 4.61 -67.77
C HIS A 5 50.65 4.81 -67.01
N SER A 6 50.29 3.85 -66.15
CA SER A 6 49.21 3.99 -65.18
C SER A 6 49.60 5.02 -64.11
N ARG A 7 48.99 6.22 -64.15
CA ARG A 7 49.12 7.21 -63.07
C ARG A 7 48.32 6.75 -61.86
N ILE A 8 49.01 6.20 -60.87
CA ILE A 8 48.45 5.95 -59.54
C ILE A 8 48.16 7.32 -58.91
N ARG A 9 46.87 7.63 -58.82
CA ARG A 9 46.33 8.88 -58.25
C ARG A 9 46.65 8.90 -56.75
N ARG A 10 47.70 9.64 -56.36
CA ARG A 10 48.04 9.88 -54.96
C ARG A 10 46.93 10.74 -54.34
N ILE A 11 46.16 10.13 -53.45
CA ILE A 11 45.12 10.81 -52.68
C ILE A 11 45.82 11.74 -51.68
N PRO A 12 45.44 13.03 -51.60
CA PRO A 12 46.12 13.99 -50.73
C PRO A 12 45.81 13.67 -49.25
N HIS A 13 46.84 13.28 -48.49
CA HIS A 13 46.78 12.88 -47.08
C HIS A 13 45.97 13.83 -46.17
N ARG A 14 45.94 15.15 -46.48
CA ARG A 14 45.20 16.16 -45.71
C ARG A 14 43.68 15.98 -45.74
N LEU A 15 43.12 15.53 -46.87
CA LEU A 15 41.68 15.25 -46.97
C LEU A 15 41.31 14.00 -46.16
N TRP A 16 42.21 13.01 -46.10
CA TRP A 16 42.06 11.82 -45.27
C TRP A 16 42.11 12.15 -43.77
N LEU A 17 42.99 13.07 -43.35
CA LEU A 17 43.05 13.55 -41.97
C LEU A 17 41.76 14.28 -41.56
N GLY A 18 41.24 15.16 -42.42
CA GLY A 18 39.97 15.86 -42.17
C GLY A 18 38.77 14.92 -42.07
N ALA A 19 38.67 13.95 -42.99
CA ALA A 19 37.62 12.94 -42.95
C ALA A 19 37.71 12.05 -41.70
N SER A 20 38.94 11.66 -41.30
CA SER A 20 39.16 10.88 -40.08
C SER A 20 38.78 11.66 -38.83
N LEU A 21 39.11 12.96 -38.77
CA LEU A 21 38.74 13.82 -37.64
C LEU A 21 37.22 14.00 -37.55
N ALA A 22 36.53 14.23 -38.68
CA ALA A 22 35.09 14.32 -38.72
C ALA A 22 34.41 13.02 -38.26
N LEU A 23 34.95 11.86 -38.66
CA LEU A 23 34.47 10.55 -38.22
C LEU A 23 34.66 10.37 -36.71
N VAL A 24 35.82 10.73 -36.16
CA VAL A 24 36.07 10.66 -34.72
C VAL A 24 35.12 11.60 -33.95
N ALA A 25 34.92 12.81 -34.43
CA ALA A 25 33.98 13.76 -33.82
C ALA A 25 32.54 13.23 -33.85
N LEU A 26 32.12 12.61 -34.96
CA LEU A 26 30.81 11.97 -35.08
C LEU A 26 30.67 10.80 -34.09
N LEU A 27 31.68 9.95 -33.98
CA LEU A 27 31.68 8.83 -33.03
C LEU A 27 31.60 9.34 -31.58
N LEU A 28 32.35 10.39 -31.23
CA LEU A 28 32.27 11.01 -29.91
C LEU A 28 30.88 11.58 -29.63
N ALA A 29 30.25 12.23 -30.62
CA ALA A 29 28.89 12.73 -30.49
C ALA A 29 27.88 11.59 -30.26
N LEU A 30 27.99 10.49 -31.01
CA LEU A 30 27.13 9.31 -30.84
C LEU A 30 27.34 8.64 -29.48
N CYS A 31 28.58 8.47 -29.03
CA CYS A 31 28.88 7.94 -27.71
C CYS A 31 28.31 8.84 -26.61
N SER A 32 28.45 10.16 -26.74
CA SER A 32 27.90 11.12 -25.77
C SER A 32 26.38 11.05 -25.71
N LEU A 33 25.70 10.96 -26.87
CA LEU A 33 24.25 10.85 -26.92
C LEU A 33 23.77 9.53 -26.31
N SER A 34 24.43 8.42 -26.65
CA SER A 34 24.14 7.10 -26.07
C SER A 34 24.32 7.08 -24.56
N TYR A 35 25.36 7.74 -24.04
CA TYR A 35 25.60 7.85 -22.61
C TYR A 35 24.50 8.67 -21.91
N LEU A 36 24.07 9.78 -22.51
CA LEU A 36 23.00 10.60 -21.97
C LEU A 36 21.68 9.81 -21.87
N VAL A 37 21.31 9.10 -22.93
CA VAL A 37 20.10 8.25 -22.95
C VAL A 37 20.20 7.12 -21.94
N TYR A 38 21.35 6.47 -21.81
CA TYR A 38 21.56 5.42 -20.81
C TYR A 38 21.42 5.94 -19.38
N ARG A 39 21.93 7.14 -19.12
CA ARG A 39 21.80 7.80 -17.82
C ARG A 39 20.33 8.12 -17.53
N ASP A 40 19.64 8.74 -18.47
CA ASP A 40 18.24 9.13 -18.36
C ASP A 40 17.35 7.90 -18.05
N TRP A 41 17.56 6.81 -18.79
CA TRP A 41 16.85 5.56 -18.55
C TRP A 41 17.08 5.00 -17.14
N ARG A 42 18.30 5.12 -16.59
CA ARG A 42 18.58 4.68 -15.21
C ARG A 42 17.91 5.56 -14.17
N ASP A 43 17.90 6.87 -14.39
CA ASP A 43 17.27 7.84 -13.50
C ASP A 43 15.74 7.62 -13.51
N GLU A 44 15.13 7.40 -14.69
CA GLU A 44 13.70 7.08 -14.86
C GLU A 44 13.28 5.77 -14.16
N GLN A 45 14.12 4.73 -14.15
CA GLN A 45 13.78 3.49 -13.44
C GLN A 45 13.65 3.70 -11.91
N GLN A 46 14.48 4.58 -11.34
CA GLN A 46 14.42 4.88 -9.90
C GLN A 46 13.21 5.74 -9.56
N ASP A 47 12.95 6.76 -10.36
CA ASP A 47 11.82 7.66 -10.17
C ASP A 47 10.48 6.93 -10.31
N ASN A 48 10.37 6.00 -11.27
CA ASN A 48 9.19 5.17 -11.42
C ASN A 48 8.92 4.31 -10.18
N LEU A 49 9.95 3.66 -9.61
CA LEU A 49 9.78 2.85 -8.40
C LEU A 49 9.34 3.70 -7.20
N ILE A 50 9.91 4.91 -7.05
CA ILE A 50 9.52 5.85 -5.99
C ILE A 50 8.04 6.23 -6.17
N GLN A 51 7.63 6.57 -7.38
CA GLN A 51 6.25 6.94 -7.67
C GLN A 51 5.28 5.78 -7.39
N GLU A 52 5.64 4.56 -7.77
CA GLU A 52 4.84 3.36 -7.51
C GLU A 52 4.68 3.09 -6.01
N VAL A 53 5.76 3.20 -5.23
CA VAL A 53 5.71 3.01 -3.77
C VAL A 53 4.88 4.09 -3.10
N LEU A 54 5.04 5.35 -3.53
CA LEU A 54 4.23 6.47 -3.01
C LEU A 54 2.75 6.27 -3.32
N TRP A 55 2.41 5.82 -4.53
CA TRP A 55 1.03 5.53 -4.89
C TRP A 55 0.48 4.37 -4.07
N LEU A 56 1.27 3.31 -3.87
CA LEU A 56 0.87 2.18 -3.04
C LEU A 56 0.63 2.62 -1.59
N GLU A 57 1.52 3.42 -1.00
CA GLU A 57 1.34 3.95 0.36
C GLU A 57 0.08 4.80 0.45
N GLN A 58 -0.11 5.71 -0.50
CA GLN A 58 -1.27 6.59 -0.51
C GLN A 58 -2.57 5.79 -0.67
N SER A 59 -2.59 4.81 -1.57
CA SER A 59 -3.72 3.91 -1.77
C SER A 59 -4.02 3.12 -0.51
N LEU A 60 -3.00 2.56 0.15
CA LEU A 60 -3.16 1.81 1.40
C LEU A 60 -3.69 2.71 2.51
N ARG A 61 -3.16 3.92 2.64
CA ARG A 61 -3.61 4.91 3.62
C ARG A 61 -5.09 5.25 3.44
N MET A 62 -5.51 5.57 2.22
CA MET A 62 -6.91 5.88 1.92
C MET A 62 -7.83 4.70 2.24
N HIS A 63 -7.39 3.48 1.94
CA HIS A 63 -8.16 2.27 2.23
C HIS A 63 -8.34 2.04 3.74
N LEU A 64 -7.27 2.20 4.51
CA LEU A 64 -7.30 2.12 5.98
C LEU A 64 -8.14 3.23 6.61
N GLU A 65 -8.06 4.45 6.09
CA GLU A 65 -8.89 5.58 6.53
C GLU A 65 -10.37 5.31 6.28
N ALA A 66 -10.73 4.73 5.13
CA ALA A 66 -12.11 4.36 4.81
C ALA A 66 -12.67 3.30 5.78
N HIS A 67 -11.87 2.28 6.14
CA HIS A 67 -12.27 1.30 7.16
C HIS A 67 -12.50 1.94 8.53
N GLN A 68 -11.63 2.87 8.92
CA GLN A 68 -11.77 3.59 10.16
C GLN A 68 -13.03 4.47 10.18
N GLU A 69 -13.29 5.22 9.13
CA GLU A 69 -14.46 6.10 9.04
C GLU A 69 -15.78 5.32 9.05
N TRP A 70 -15.82 4.18 8.35
CA TRP A 70 -16.97 3.28 8.37
C TRP A 70 -17.23 2.75 9.78
N GLY A 71 -16.18 2.25 10.44
CA GLY A 71 -16.29 1.71 11.79
C GLY A 71 -16.62 2.78 12.85
N ASP A 72 -16.09 4.00 12.72
CA ASP A 72 -16.44 5.15 13.56
C ASP A 72 -17.94 5.50 13.43
N THR A 73 -18.48 5.43 12.22
CA THR A 73 -19.91 5.65 11.97
C THR A 73 -20.75 4.54 12.58
N LEU A 74 -20.34 3.28 12.40
CA LEU A 74 -21.00 2.13 13.02
C LEU A 74 -20.98 2.22 14.55
N ALA A 75 -19.84 2.57 15.15
CA ALA A 75 -19.69 2.76 16.59
C ALA A 75 -20.62 3.85 17.14
N ARG A 76 -20.73 4.99 16.43
CA ARG A 76 -21.68 6.06 16.79
C ARG A 76 -23.14 5.60 16.71
N ASP A 77 -23.51 4.86 15.68
CA ASP A 77 -24.88 4.37 15.53
C ASP A 77 -25.24 3.28 16.55
N ILE A 78 -24.26 2.47 16.98
CA ILE A 78 -24.40 1.55 18.11
C ILE A 78 -24.57 2.33 19.41
N ALA A 79 -23.72 3.34 19.66
CA ALA A 79 -23.82 4.19 20.84
C ALA A 79 -25.17 4.93 20.91
N ALA A 80 -25.72 5.34 19.75
CA ALA A 80 -27.03 5.97 19.66
C ALA A 80 -28.21 4.99 19.76
N GLY A 81 -27.96 3.69 19.91
CA GLY A 81 -29.00 2.65 19.99
C GLY A 81 -29.75 2.40 18.67
N LYS A 82 -29.23 2.84 17.53
CA LYS A 82 -29.86 2.65 16.20
C LYS A 82 -29.54 1.28 15.57
N VAL A 83 -28.52 0.61 16.09
CA VAL A 83 -28.02 -0.69 15.61
C VAL A 83 -28.17 -1.71 16.72
N ASP A 84 -28.99 -2.72 16.47
CA ASP A 84 -29.10 -3.92 17.28
C ASP A 84 -28.19 -5.05 16.75
N SER A 85 -28.14 -6.17 17.46
CA SER A 85 -27.28 -7.32 17.09
C SER A 85 -27.59 -7.89 15.69
N ARG A 86 -28.87 -7.89 15.28
CA ARG A 86 -29.28 -8.36 13.95
C ARG A 86 -28.86 -7.40 12.85
N ARG A 87 -29.05 -6.09 13.05
CA ARG A 87 -28.62 -5.07 12.09
C ARG A 87 -27.10 -5.02 12.00
N PHE A 88 -26.40 -5.16 13.12
CA PHE A 88 -24.93 -5.31 13.14
C PHE A 88 -24.48 -6.48 12.26
N ALA A 89 -25.07 -7.67 12.45
CA ALA A 89 -24.74 -8.86 11.66
C ALA A 89 -24.93 -8.64 10.15
N GLN A 90 -26.02 -7.97 9.74
CA GLN A 90 -26.28 -7.64 8.34
C GLN A 90 -25.25 -6.66 7.77
N LEU A 91 -24.96 -5.59 8.52
CA LEU A 91 -23.96 -4.58 8.12
C LEU A 91 -22.56 -5.20 8.04
N ALA A 92 -22.19 -6.02 9.03
CA ALA A 92 -20.91 -6.73 9.07
C ALA A 92 -20.78 -7.72 7.90
N ALA A 93 -21.79 -8.55 7.65
CA ALA A 93 -21.77 -9.53 6.56
C ALA A 93 -21.72 -8.87 5.17
N PHE A 94 -22.39 -7.73 5.01
CA PHE A 94 -22.31 -6.92 3.79
C PHE A 94 -20.89 -6.34 3.62
N TYR A 95 -20.36 -5.71 4.67
CA TYR A 95 -19.06 -5.06 4.62
C TYR A 95 -17.90 -6.03 4.39
N LEU A 96 -17.91 -7.20 5.05
CA LEU A 96 -16.94 -8.27 4.83
C LEU A 96 -17.00 -8.86 3.41
N ARG A 97 -18.17 -8.79 2.76
CA ARG A 97 -18.32 -9.23 1.37
C ARG A 97 -17.73 -8.23 0.38
N GLU A 98 -17.88 -6.94 0.67
CA GLU A 98 -17.31 -5.88 -0.16
C GLU A 98 -15.79 -5.74 0.02
N ASN A 99 -15.29 -6.12 1.21
CA ASN A 99 -13.90 -5.93 1.63
C ASN A 99 -13.30 -7.29 2.05
N PRO A 100 -12.93 -8.16 1.08
CA PRO A 100 -12.44 -9.52 1.36
C PRO A 100 -11.09 -9.58 2.11
N GLU A 101 -10.38 -8.45 2.23
CA GLU A 101 -9.21 -8.28 3.08
C GLU A 101 -9.53 -8.27 4.57
N LEU A 102 -10.78 -7.99 4.94
CA LEU A 102 -11.24 -8.04 6.33
C LEU A 102 -11.63 -9.47 6.70
N VAL A 103 -11.02 -9.98 7.77
CA VAL A 103 -11.22 -11.38 8.20
C VAL A 103 -12.47 -11.55 9.04
N THR A 104 -12.71 -10.63 9.99
CA THR A 104 -13.86 -10.67 10.90
C THR A 104 -14.16 -9.26 11.40
N LEU A 105 -15.38 -9.04 11.87
CA LEU A 105 -15.82 -7.79 12.50
C LEU A 105 -16.62 -8.11 13.76
N GLU A 106 -16.02 -7.91 14.93
CA GLU A 106 -16.60 -8.32 16.20
C GLU A 106 -16.79 -7.10 17.09
N ARG A 107 -17.94 -7.00 17.78
CA ARG A 107 -18.11 -6.01 18.86
C ARG A 107 -17.72 -6.66 20.17
N ILE A 108 -16.82 -6.03 20.91
CA ILE A 108 -16.28 -6.55 22.16
C ILE A 108 -16.76 -5.69 23.33
N GLY A 109 -17.31 -6.36 24.34
CA GLY A 109 -17.67 -5.72 25.61
C GLY A 109 -16.45 -5.19 26.36
N ALA A 110 -16.68 -4.31 27.35
CA ALA A 110 -15.62 -3.81 28.23
C ALA A 110 -14.89 -4.93 29.02
N ASP A 111 -15.50 -6.12 29.11
CA ASP A 111 -14.96 -7.31 29.75
C ASP A 111 -14.09 -8.20 28.84
N ARG A 112 -13.80 -7.73 27.61
CA ARG A 112 -13.01 -8.44 26.59
C ARG A 112 -13.73 -9.65 25.98
N ARG A 113 -15.05 -9.71 26.12
CA ARG A 113 -15.86 -10.77 25.54
C ARG A 113 -16.49 -10.28 24.25
N VAL A 114 -16.47 -11.14 23.23
CA VAL A 114 -17.17 -10.86 21.97
C VAL A 114 -18.67 -10.91 22.25
N GLU A 115 -19.34 -9.76 22.13
CA GLU A 115 -20.78 -9.64 22.34
C GLU A 115 -21.55 -9.91 21.05
N TRP A 116 -21.08 -9.36 19.92
CA TRP A 116 -21.69 -9.54 18.59
C TRP A 116 -20.62 -9.95 17.55
N ASP A 117 -21.01 -10.87 16.68
CA ASP A 117 -20.23 -11.45 15.57
C ASP A 117 -21.02 -11.18 14.25
N PRO A 118 -20.38 -11.18 13.06
CA PRO A 118 -21.07 -11.07 11.76
C PRO A 118 -22.22 -12.07 11.55
N HIS A 119 -22.28 -13.18 12.29
CA HIS A 119 -23.42 -14.10 12.25
C HIS A 119 -24.60 -13.71 13.17
N GLY A 120 -24.48 -12.62 13.93
CA GLY A 120 -25.50 -12.15 14.88
C GLY A 120 -25.69 -13.04 16.10
N LEU A 121 -24.88 -14.10 16.21
CA LEU A 121 -24.83 -14.98 17.36
C LEU A 121 -23.88 -14.36 18.39
N ARG A 122 -24.35 -14.26 19.64
CA ARG A 122 -23.46 -14.10 20.80
C ARG A 122 -22.68 -15.41 20.88
N ARG A 123 -21.50 -15.48 20.27
CA ARG A 123 -20.68 -16.68 20.37
C ARG A 123 -20.28 -16.79 21.84
N ASP A 124 -20.76 -17.81 22.53
CA ASP A 124 -20.51 -18.04 23.95
C ASP A 124 -19.02 -17.80 24.28
N GLU A 125 -18.78 -16.70 24.98
CA GLU A 125 -17.57 -16.43 25.77
C GLU A 125 -16.22 -16.48 25.03
N ARG A 126 -16.15 -16.23 23.71
CA ARG A 126 -14.83 -15.99 23.07
C ARG A 126 -14.20 -14.76 23.72
N GLN A 127 -13.08 -14.98 24.40
CA GLN A 127 -12.23 -13.93 24.93
C GLN A 127 -11.10 -13.65 23.95
N LEU A 128 -10.76 -12.38 23.79
CA LEU A 128 -9.64 -11.97 22.94
C LEU A 128 -8.34 -12.62 23.42
N GLY A 129 -7.54 -13.10 22.48
CA GLY A 129 -6.19 -13.55 22.77
C GLY A 129 -5.28 -12.40 23.21
N PRO A 130 -4.10 -12.69 23.80
CA PRO A 130 -3.16 -11.65 24.25
C PRO A 130 -2.75 -10.67 23.13
N SER A 131 -2.63 -11.14 21.90
CA SER A 131 -2.26 -10.33 20.73
C SER A 131 -3.41 -9.49 20.20
N GLU A 132 -4.64 -10.01 20.22
CA GLU A 132 -5.86 -9.29 19.80
C GLU A 132 -6.22 -8.17 20.80
N TYR A 133 -5.86 -8.36 22.07
CA TYR A 133 -6.13 -7.41 23.16
C TYR A 133 -5.39 -6.08 23.03
N ASP A 134 -4.23 -6.03 22.36
CA ASP A 134 -3.40 -4.82 22.29
C ASP A 134 -4.14 -3.65 21.59
N ALA A 135 -4.82 -3.92 20.49
CA ALA A 135 -5.63 -2.92 19.79
C ALA A 135 -6.75 -2.40 20.70
N GLN A 136 -7.49 -3.33 21.33
CA GLN A 136 -8.63 -3.02 22.21
C GLN A 136 -8.21 -2.17 23.41
N TRP A 137 -7.10 -2.54 24.07
CA TRP A 137 -6.57 -1.81 25.22
C TRP A 137 -6.16 -0.39 24.86
N ARG A 138 -5.51 -0.19 23.69
CA ARG A 138 -5.11 1.14 23.23
C ARG A 138 -6.30 2.01 22.86
N ALA A 139 -7.27 1.45 22.13
CA ALA A 139 -8.50 2.15 21.77
C ALA A 139 -9.29 2.57 23.02
N GLY A 140 -9.43 1.66 23.99
CA GLY A 140 -10.10 1.93 25.26
C GLY A 140 -9.41 2.99 26.12
N ARG A 141 -8.07 3.01 26.14
CA ARG A 141 -7.29 3.99 26.91
C ARG A 141 -7.25 5.37 26.27
N LEU A 142 -7.23 5.44 24.95
CA LEU A 142 -7.06 6.68 24.19
C LEU A 142 -8.39 7.26 23.70
N SER A 143 -9.49 6.51 23.84
CA SER A 143 -10.82 6.86 23.29
C SER A 143 -10.76 7.27 21.82
N ARG A 144 -9.87 6.65 21.05
CA ARG A 144 -9.69 6.85 19.61
C ARG A 144 -9.39 5.52 18.90
N PRO A 145 -9.74 5.38 17.61
CA PRO A 145 -9.36 4.21 16.81
C PRO A 145 -7.87 3.88 16.93
N SER A 146 -7.54 2.60 17.12
CA SER A 146 -6.16 2.16 17.34
C SER A 146 -5.87 0.81 16.69
N TYR A 147 -4.77 0.72 15.95
CA TYR A 147 -4.31 -0.50 15.27
C TYR A 147 -3.41 -1.35 16.14
N GLY A 148 -3.70 -2.63 16.33
CA GLY A 148 -2.88 -3.65 17.01
C GLY A 148 -1.51 -3.89 16.37
N ALA A 149 -0.56 -4.45 17.13
CA ALA A 149 0.64 -5.03 16.53
C ALA A 149 0.26 -6.21 15.61
N PRO A 150 0.97 -6.42 14.49
CA PRO A 150 0.75 -7.60 13.66
C PRO A 150 1.00 -8.89 14.45
N TYR A 151 0.08 -9.85 14.32
CA TYR A 151 0.16 -11.14 14.98
C TYR A 151 -0.18 -12.27 14.01
N GLN A 152 0.26 -13.47 14.36
CA GLN A 152 -0.06 -14.66 13.59
C GLN A 152 -1.36 -15.27 14.10
N GLY A 153 -2.27 -15.50 13.17
CA GLY A 153 -3.54 -16.17 13.40
C GLY A 153 -3.43 -17.67 13.67
N GLN A 154 -4.54 -18.27 14.11
CA GLN A 154 -4.65 -19.74 14.24
C GLN A 154 -4.47 -20.47 12.91
N ASP A 155 -4.76 -19.79 11.80
CA ASP A 155 -4.56 -20.25 10.42
C ASP A 155 -3.13 -20.03 9.90
N GLY A 156 -2.23 -19.52 10.75
CA GLY A 156 -0.83 -19.26 10.41
C GLY A 156 -0.60 -17.98 9.59
N LYS A 157 -1.65 -17.21 9.28
CA LYS A 157 -1.54 -15.96 8.51
C LYS A 157 -1.30 -14.76 9.42
N TYR A 158 -0.53 -13.78 8.93
CA TYR A 158 -0.34 -12.50 9.61
C TYR A 158 -1.58 -11.62 9.44
N ARG A 159 -1.99 -10.99 10.53
CA ARG A 159 -3.12 -10.06 10.61
C ARG A 159 -2.84 -9.02 11.67
N PHE A 160 -3.59 -7.92 11.63
CA PHE A 160 -3.60 -6.90 12.67
C PHE A 160 -5.04 -6.46 12.87
N ASP A 161 -5.36 -5.99 14.07
CA ASP A 161 -6.73 -5.59 14.41
C ASP A 161 -6.85 -4.07 14.44
N LEU A 162 -7.98 -3.56 13.98
CA LEU A 162 -8.38 -2.16 14.20
C LEU A 162 -9.49 -2.15 15.26
N ALA A 163 -9.20 -1.52 16.39
CA ALA A 163 -10.15 -1.37 17.49
C ALA A 163 -10.73 0.04 17.48
N ILE A 164 -12.07 0.16 17.55
CA ILE A 164 -12.78 1.43 17.46
C ILE A 164 -13.65 1.59 18.72
N PRO A 165 -13.36 2.57 19.58
CA PRO A 165 -14.07 2.70 20.84
C PRO A 165 -15.50 3.20 20.61
N ILE A 166 -16.45 2.52 21.25
CA ILE A 166 -17.85 2.93 21.32
C ILE A 166 -18.00 3.81 22.56
N VAL A 167 -18.09 5.12 22.35
CA VAL A 167 -18.24 6.12 23.41
C VAL A 167 -19.64 6.70 23.39
N HIS A 168 -20.29 6.75 24.55
CA HIS A 168 -21.58 7.44 24.74
C HIS A 168 -21.44 8.43 25.89
N ASP A 169 -21.80 9.70 25.67
CA ASP A 169 -21.72 10.77 26.69
C ASP A 169 -20.35 10.88 27.41
N GLY A 170 -19.26 10.62 26.69
CA GLY A 170 -17.89 10.67 27.23
C GLY A 170 -17.46 9.45 28.04
N GLN A 171 -18.31 8.43 28.17
CA GLN A 171 -17.96 7.14 28.78
C GLN A 171 -17.76 6.05 27.73
N LEU A 172 -16.67 5.29 27.88
CA LEU A 172 -16.38 4.13 27.04
C LEU A 172 -17.35 2.99 27.39
N LEU A 173 -18.19 2.59 26.44
CA LEU A 173 -19.14 1.49 26.62
C LEU A 173 -18.55 0.15 26.18
N ALA A 174 -17.80 0.15 25.08
CA ALA A 174 -17.30 -1.04 24.40
C ALA A 174 -16.24 -0.66 23.35
N VAL A 175 -15.65 -1.66 22.70
CA VAL A 175 -14.68 -1.50 21.59
C VAL A 175 -14.99 -2.50 20.49
#